data_AF-A0A914TJK3-F1
#
_entry.id   AF-A0A914TJK3-F1
#
_cell.length_a   1.000
_cell.length_b   1.000
_cell.length_c   1.000
_cell.angle_alpha   90.00
_cell.angle_beta   90.00
_cell.angle_gamma   90.00
#
_symmetry.space_group_name_H-M   'P 1'
#
loop_
_entity.id
_entity.type
_entity.pdbx_description
1 polymer ?
#
loop_
_entity_poly.entity_id
_entity_poly.type
_entity_poly.pdbx_seq_one_letter_code
_entity_poly.pdbx_strand_id
1 'polypeptide(L)'
;MQMKKSCSQNQKQNFCAFFNELKYYGFSAHDTTLSALSSALRFNRTNFDEDGNPEFSSALTIELWQDEDGADYLKFLHFKLDPENFTNHIIKNLSLPFCSKLYCTTDELATRLKSFKPIPNQAILCDTKLGDNPAISTTTKKPDENSGAQILILSFIPLIFAFLLNN
;
A
#
# COMPACT_ATOMS: atom_id res chain seq x y z
N MET A 1 4.70 -5.18 7.00
CA MET A 1 4.29 -5.15 8.42
C MET A 1 4.36 -6.51 9.10
N GLN A 2 3.68 -7.55 8.58
CA GLN A 2 3.79 -8.90 9.15
C GLN A 2 5.24 -9.39 9.25
N MET A 3 6.05 -9.19 8.21
CA MET A 3 7.48 -9.55 8.24
C MET A 3 8.26 -8.83 9.35
N LYS A 4 8.01 -7.53 9.56
CA LYS A 4 8.62 -6.73 10.63
C LYS A 4 8.24 -7.30 12.00
N LYS A 5 6.95 -7.60 12.21
CA LYS A 5 6.44 -8.22 13.44
C LYS A 5 7.10 -9.57 13.70
N SER A 6 7.12 -10.47 12.70
CA SER A 6 7.73 -11.79 12.82
C SER A 6 9.23 -11.73 13.14
N CYS A 7 9.97 -10.83 12.51
CA CYS A 7 11.40 -10.64 12.76
C CYS A 7 11.70 -10.02 14.13
N SER A 8 10.82 -9.15 14.64
CA SER A 8 10.92 -8.63 16.00
C SER A 8 10.79 -9.74 17.05
N GLN A 9 9.89 -10.70 16.81
CA GLN A 9 9.64 -11.82 17.73
C GLN A 9 10.68 -12.95 17.62
N ASN A 10 11.24 -13.19 16.42
CA ASN A 10 12.19 -14.28 16.16
C ASN A 10 13.48 -13.77 15.51
N GLN A 11 14.39 -13.26 16.33
CA GLN A 11 15.63 -12.58 15.90
C GLN A 11 16.67 -13.48 15.19
N LYS A 12 16.50 -14.80 15.17
CA LYS A 12 17.53 -15.76 14.74
C LYS A 12 17.58 -16.05 13.23
N GLN A 13 16.79 -15.36 12.43
CA GLN A 13 16.75 -15.60 10.97
C GLN A 13 17.62 -14.58 10.23
N ASN A 14 18.53 -15.06 9.39
CA ASN A 14 19.48 -14.21 8.64
C ASN A 14 18.79 -13.12 7.78
N PHE A 15 17.57 -13.37 7.30
CA PHE A 15 16.83 -12.37 6.52
C PHE A 15 16.22 -11.24 7.38
N CYS A 16 16.18 -11.39 8.71
CA CYS A 16 15.60 -10.40 9.61
C CYS A 16 16.51 -9.20 9.88
N ALA A 17 17.80 -9.25 9.49
CA ALA A 17 18.72 -8.12 9.64
C ALA A 17 18.14 -6.83 9.01
N PHE A 18 17.68 -6.93 7.76
CA PHE A 18 17.04 -5.80 7.05
C PHE A 18 15.79 -5.30 7.79
N PHE A 19 14.90 -6.21 8.16
CA PHE A 19 13.64 -5.82 8.78
C PHE A 19 13.83 -5.26 10.19
N ASN A 20 14.82 -5.72 10.96
CA ASN A 20 15.04 -5.27 12.33
C ASN A 20 15.47 -3.80 12.38
N GLU A 21 16.33 -3.38 11.46
CA GLU A 21 16.82 -2.00 11.37
C GLU A 21 15.83 -1.05 10.69
N LEU A 22 14.94 -1.58 9.84
CA LEU A 22 13.97 -0.76 9.10
C LEU A 22 12.98 -0.06 10.06
N LYS A 23 13.06 1.28 10.12
CA LYS A 23 12.15 2.13 10.92
C LYS A 23 10.97 2.65 10.10
N TYR A 24 11.21 2.99 8.84
CA TYR A 24 10.19 3.46 7.91
C TYR A 24 10.47 2.90 6.51
N TYR A 25 9.42 2.79 5.71
CA TYR A 25 9.52 2.42 4.31
C TYR A 25 8.54 3.27 3.51
N GLY A 26 9.05 4.05 2.57
CA GLY A 26 8.26 4.98 1.77
C GLY A 26 8.05 4.47 0.35
N PHE A 27 6.84 4.66 -0.15
CA PHE A 27 6.54 4.53 -1.58
C PHE A 27 6.18 5.91 -2.11
N SER A 28 6.86 6.35 -3.16
CA SER A 28 6.44 7.50 -3.96
C SER A 28 5.63 6.99 -5.13
N ALA A 29 4.42 7.51 -5.30
CA ALA A 29 3.45 7.03 -6.28
C ALA A 29 2.51 8.18 -6.72
N HIS A 30 1.47 7.83 -7.44
CA HIS A 30 0.49 8.78 -7.96
C HIS A 30 -0.77 8.86 -7.10
N ASP A 31 -1.54 9.93 -7.28
CA ASP A 31 -2.91 10.11 -6.78
C ASP A 31 -3.79 8.88 -7.02
N THR A 32 -3.72 8.29 -8.22
CA THR A 32 -4.42 7.05 -8.59
C THR A 32 -4.08 5.87 -7.67
N THR A 33 -2.87 5.83 -7.13
CA THR A 33 -2.46 4.79 -6.16
C THR A 33 -3.16 4.99 -4.82
N LEU A 34 -3.26 6.23 -4.35
CA LEU A 34 -4.01 6.57 -3.14
C LEU A 34 -5.53 6.31 -3.34
N SER A 35 -6.09 6.66 -4.49
CA SER A 35 -7.50 6.37 -4.81
C SER A 35 -7.80 4.86 -4.85
N ALA A 36 -6.90 4.07 -5.45
CA ALA A 36 -7.01 2.62 -5.44
C ALA A 36 -6.90 2.04 -4.02
N LEU A 37 -5.97 2.55 -3.22
CA LEU A 37 -5.80 2.14 -1.83
C LEU A 37 -7.02 2.51 -0.97
N SER A 38 -7.60 3.68 -1.19
CA SER A 38 -8.84 4.12 -0.55
C SER A 38 -9.98 3.12 -0.77
N SER A 39 -10.16 2.69 -2.02
CA SER A 39 -11.13 1.66 -2.41
C SER A 39 -10.82 0.31 -1.76
N ALA A 40 -9.54 -0.08 -1.73
CA ALA A 40 -9.10 -1.30 -1.08
C ALA A 40 -9.42 -1.30 0.43
N LEU A 41 -9.32 -0.14 1.08
CA LEU A 41 -9.62 0.06 2.50
C LEU A 41 -11.12 0.29 2.81
N ARG A 42 -12.03 0.07 1.84
CA ARG A 42 -13.50 0.22 1.97
C ARG A 42 -13.99 1.65 2.22
N PHE A 43 -13.23 2.66 1.84
CA PHE A 43 -13.81 3.99 1.76
C PHE A 43 -14.75 4.05 0.55
N ASN A 44 -15.86 4.79 0.72
CA ASN A 44 -16.83 5.03 -0.35
C ASN A 44 -16.40 6.21 -1.25
N ARG A 45 -15.21 6.74 -1.05
CA ARG A 45 -14.68 7.92 -1.73
C ARG A 45 -13.28 7.61 -2.24
N THR A 46 -12.82 8.40 -3.20
CA THR A 46 -11.50 8.27 -3.83
C THR A 46 -10.39 8.92 -3.00
N ASN A 47 -10.72 9.81 -2.07
CA ASN A 47 -9.77 10.44 -1.15
C ASN A 47 -10.08 10.08 0.31
N PHE A 48 -10.18 8.77 0.59
CA PHE A 48 -10.49 8.23 1.92
C PHE A 48 -11.85 8.71 2.43
N ASP A 49 -11.86 9.54 3.46
CA ASP A 49 -13.09 10.07 4.01
C ASP A 49 -13.43 11.47 3.46
N GLU A 50 -12.85 11.85 2.32
CA GLU A 50 -13.07 13.12 1.63
C GLU A 50 -13.49 12.92 0.18
N ASP A 51 -14.33 13.83 -0.33
CA ASP A 51 -14.77 13.81 -1.71
C ASP A 51 -13.66 14.33 -2.64
N GLY A 52 -13.67 13.86 -3.89
CA GLY A 52 -12.65 14.24 -4.89
C GLY A 52 -11.42 13.33 -4.88
N ASN A 53 -10.39 13.77 -5.60
CA ASN A 53 -9.13 13.02 -5.74
C ASN A 53 -8.12 13.45 -4.69
N PRO A 54 -7.16 12.58 -4.32
CA PRO A 54 -6.04 12.94 -3.47
C PRO A 54 -5.30 14.17 -4.01
N GLU A 55 -5.09 15.15 -3.14
CA GLU A 55 -4.44 16.42 -3.50
C GLU A 55 -2.94 16.25 -3.72
N PHE A 56 -2.29 17.28 -4.27
CA PHE A 56 -0.84 17.30 -4.43
C PHE A 56 -0.12 17.07 -3.10
N SER A 57 0.91 16.21 -3.10
CA SER A 57 1.66 15.83 -1.90
C SER A 57 0.82 15.16 -0.80
N SER A 58 -0.40 14.69 -1.10
CA SER A 58 -1.14 13.85 -0.17
C SER A 58 -0.41 12.52 0.05
N ALA A 59 -0.53 11.99 1.27
CA ALA A 59 0.11 10.73 1.63
C ALA A 59 -0.74 9.96 2.63
N LEU A 60 -0.66 8.64 2.56
CA LEU A 60 -1.18 7.75 3.61
C LEU A 60 0.01 7.13 4.34
N THR A 61 0.07 7.34 5.64
CA THR A 61 0.98 6.63 6.53
C THR A 61 0.22 5.54 7.25
N ILE A 62 0.81 4.35 7.30
CA ILE A 62 0.29 3.23 8.07
C ILE A 62 1.36 2.90 9.12
N GLU A 63 1.04 3.07 10.38
CA GLU A 63 1.97 2.91 11.49
C GLU A 63 1.64 1.63 12.25
N LEU A 64 2.66 0.82 12.56
CA LEU A 64 2.54 -0.33 13.44
C LEU A 64 2.92 0.07 14.86
N TRP A 65 1.96 -0.01 15.76
CA TRP A 65 2.10 0.31 17.18
C TRP A 65 1.94 -0.93 18.02
N GLN A 66 2.51 -0.89 19.23
CA GLN A 66 2.32 -1.88 20.28
C GLN A 66 1.85 -1.15 21.53
N ASP A 67 0.83 -1.67 22.21
CA ASP A 67 0.39 -1.14 23.51
C ASP A 67 1.24 -1.69 24.67
N GLU A 68 0.97 -1.21 25.89
CA GLU A 68 1.69 -1.63 27.11
C GLU A 68 1.49 -3.12 27.42
N ASP A 69 0.37 -3.70 26.98
CA ASP A 69 0.05 -5.13 27.13
C ASP A 69 0.72 -5.99 26.02
N GLY A 70 1.45 -5.36 25.09
CA GLY A 70 2.17 -6.02 24.01
C GLY A 70 1.32 -6.33 22.77
N ALA A 71 0.07 -5.89 22.72
CA ALA A 71 -0.81 -6.09 21.57
C ALA A 71 -0.53 -5.06 20.45
N ASP A 72 -0.45 -5.57 19.22
CA ASP A 72 -0.15 -4.74 18.06
C ASP A 72 -1.41 -4.17 17.39
N TYR A 73 -1.34 -2.91 16.99
CA TYR A 73 -2.39 -2.24 16.23
C TYR A 73 -1.81 -1.31 15.18
N LEU A 74 -2.65 -0.95 14.21
CA LEU A 74 -2.32 -0.14 13.05
C LEU A 74 -3.07 1.19 13.12
N LYS A 75 -2.31 2.29 13.02
CA LYS A 75 -2.86 3.63 12.81
C LYS A 75 -2.75 3.99 11.34
N PHE A 76 -3.80 4.60 10.81
CA PHE A 76 -3.84 5.11 9.43
C PHE A 76 -3.96 6.62 9.50
N LEU A 77 -2.96 7.30 8.96
CA LEU A 77 -2.87 8.75 8.98
C LEU A 77 -2.90 9.27 7.54
N HIS A 78 -3.90 10.08 7.22
CA HIS A 78 -3.98 10.78 5.95
C HIS A 78 -3.37 12.17 6.11
N PHE A 79 -2.35 12.44 5.32
CA PHE A 79 -1.65 13.70 5.23
C PHE A 79 -2.10 14.45 3.99
N LYS A 80 -2.40 15.74 4.14
CA LYS A 80 -2.65 16.65 3.02
C LYS A 80 -2.14 18.06 3.34
N LEU A 81 -2.02 18.88 2.31
CA LEU A 81 -1.71 20.30 2.46
C LEU A 81 -2.96 21.03 2.97
N ASP A 82 -2.72 22.08 3.75
CA ASP A 82 -3.79 23.03 4.08
C ASP A 82 -4.04 23.92 2.84
N PRO A 83 -5.27 23.94 2.28
CA PRO A 83 -5.57 24.73 1.08
C PRO A 83 -5.47 26.24 1.31
N GLU A 84 -5.59 26.70 2.56
CA GLU A 84 -5.45 28.11 2.91
C GLU A 84 -3.99 28.49 3.20
N ASN A 85 -3.16 27.51 3.59
CA ASN A 85 -1.76 27.71 3.89
C ASN A 85 -0.88 26.52 3.48
N PHE A 86 -0.31 26.58 2.28
CA PHE A 86 0.55 25.52 1.73
C PHE A 86 1.85 25.23 2.50
N THR A 87 2.19 25.99 3.55
CA THR A 87 3.30 25.63 4.45
C THR A 87 2.85 24.72 5.60
N ASN A 88 1.55 24.57 5.81
CA ASN A 88 0.97 23.74 6.85
C ASN A 88 0.50 22.40 6.29
N HIS A 89 0.57 21.38 7.14
CA HIS A 89 0.09 20.03 6.84
C HIS A 89 -1.04 19.67 7.79
N ILE A 90 -2.10 19.10 7.22
CA ILE A 90 -3.21 18.52 7.97
C ILE A 90 -2.96 17.02 8.07
N ILE A 91 -2.95 16.51 9.30
CA ILE A 91 -2.81 15.08 9.59
C ILE A 91 -4.11 14.59 10.20
N LYS A 92 -4.74 13.63 9.55
CA LYS A 92 -6.03 13.07 9.97
C LYS A 92 -5.90 11.59 10.30
N ASN A 93 -6.36 11.21 11.50
CA ASN A 93 -6.54 9.81 11.84
C ASN A 93 -7.75 9.26 11.08
N LEU A 94 -7.51 8.24 10.26
CA LEU A 94 -8.56 7.53 9.55
C LEU A 94 -9.10 6.38 10.40
N SER A 95 -10.43 6.33 10.56
CA SER A 95 -11.13 5.17 11.08
C SER A 95 -11.57 4.29 9.92
N LEU A 96 -11.12 3.04 9.91
CA LEU A 96 -11.40 2.13 8.80
C LEU A 96 -12.71 1.37 9.06
N PRO A 97 -13.65 1.31 8.09
CA PRO A 97 -14.99 0.75 8.32
C PRO A 97 -15.04 -0.72 8.73
N PHE A 98 -13.96 -1.47 8.52
CA PHE A 98 -13.88 -2.91 8.78
C PHE A 98 -13.10 -3.26 10.05
N CYS A 99 -12.60 -2.27 10.79
CA CYS A 99 -11.86 -2.51 12.01
C CYS A 99 -12.81 -2.52 13.22
N SER A 100 -12.60 -3.47 14.12
CA SER A 100 -13.46 -3.66 15.31
C SER A 100 -13.34 -2.55 16.34
N LYS A 101 -12.22 -1.83 16.33
CA LYS A 101 -11.90 -0.70 17.22
C LYS A 101 -11.47 0.50 16.38
N LEU A 102 -11.17 1.62 17.06
CA LEU A 102 -10.60 2.82 16.44
C LEU A 102 -9.34 2.53 15.59
N TYR A 103 -8.54 1.54 16.02
CA TYR A 103 -7.35 1.08 15.32
C TYR A 103 -7.51 -0.39 14.90
N CYS A 104 -6.81 -0.76 13.82
CA CYS A 104 -6.93 -2.09 13.22
C CYS A 104 -5.83 -3.03 13.70
N THR A 105 -6.12 -4.29 13.89
CA THR A 105 -5.08 -5.32 14.02
C THR A 105 -4.47 -5.66 12.66
N THR A 106 -3.28 -6.27 12.68
CA THR A 106 -2.65 -6.78 11.45
C THR A 106 -3.49 -7.83 10.73
N ASP A 107 -4.29 -8.59 11.48
CA ASP A 107 -5.09 -9.71 10.96
C ASP A 107 -6.39 -9.24 10.31
N GLU A 108 -7.02 -8.20 10.84
CA GLU A 108 -8.17 -7.52 10.20
C GLU A 108 -7.75 -6.95 8.84
N LEU A 109 -6.61 -6.24 8.79
CA LEU A 109 -6.09 -5.71 7.54
C LEU A 109 -5.74 -6.84 6.56
N ALA A 110 -5.03 -7.88 7.01
CA ALA A 110 -4.66 -9.00 6.16
C ALA A 110 -5.90 -9.72 5.60
N THR A 111 -6.93 -9.91 6.43
CA THR A 111 -8.21 -10.51 6.03
C THR A 111 -8.90 -9.69 4.96
N ARG A 112 -8.92 -8.35 5.12
CA ARG A 112 -9.45 -7.46 4.09
C ARG A 112 -8.70 -7.57 2.77
N LEU A 113 -7.37 -7.51 2.82
CA LEU A 113 -6.53 -7.48 1.62
C LEU A 113 -6.50 -8.81 0.85
N LYS A 114 -6.85 -9.94 1.47
CA LYS A 114 -6.97 -11.24 0.78
C LYS A 114 -7.86 -11.16 -0.47
N SER A 115 -8.95 -10.39 -0.41
CA SER A 115 -9.89 -10.22 -1.53
C SER A 115 -9.31 -9.49 -2.75
N PHE A 116 -8.20 -8.77 -2.57
CA PHE A 116 -7.51 -8.03 -3.64
C PHE A 116 -6.24 -8.71 -4.11
N LYS A 117 -5.93 -9.90 -3.58
CA LYS A 117 -4.81 -10.66 -4.11
C LYS A 117 -5.13 -11.05 -5.55
N PRO A 118 -4.31 -10.64 -6.53
CA PRO A 118 -4.62 -10.92 -7.93
C PRO A 118 -4.68 -12.43 -8.19
N ILE A 119 -5.65 -12.84 -9.00
CA ILE A 119 -5.80 -14.19 -9.53
C ILE A 119 -5.91 -14.09 -11.06
N PRO A 120 -5.00 -14.71 -11.85
CA PRO A 120 -3.78 -15.40 -11.42
C PRO A 120 -2.79 -14.43 -10.72
N ASN A 121 -1.71 -14.96 -10.15
CA ASN A 121 -0.76 -14.13 -9.40
C ASN A 121 -0.19 -12.98 -10.26
N GLN A 122 0.32 -11.95 -9.59
CA GLN A 122 0.79 -10.73 -10.26
C GLN A 122 1.84 -10.98 -11.34
N ALA A 123 2.75 -11.94 -11.17
CA ALA A 123 3.78 -12.24 -12.17
C ALA A 123 3.14 -12.71 -13.49
N ILE A 124 2.18 -13.64 -13.40
CA ILE A 124 1.44 -14.13 -14.57
C ILE A 124 0.67 -12.98 -15.23
N LEU A 125 -0.01 -12.15 -14.44
CA LEU A 125 -0.74 -11.00 -14.98
C LEU A 125 0.17 -9.99 -15.67
N CYS A 126 1.34 -9.71 -15.11
CA CYS A 126 2.31 -8.78 -15.69
C CYS A 126 2.95 -9.31 -16.98
N ASP A 127 3.07 -10.64 -17.11
CA ASP A 127 3.60 -11.29 -18.32
C ASP A 127 2.52 -11.54 -19.38
N THR A 128 1.23 -11.42 -19.02
CA THR A 128 0.11 -11.60 -19.95
C THR A 128 -0.05 -10.35 -20.81
N LYS A 129 -0.05 -10.51 -22.13
CA LYS A 129 -0.28 -9.38 -23.03
C LYS A 129 -1.71 -8.88 -22.88
N LEU A 130 -1.90 -7.57 -22.96
CA LEU A 130 -3.22 -6.95 -22.96
C LEU A 130 -4.04 -7.50 -24.16
N GLY A 131 -5.13 -8.19 -23.86
CA GLY A 131 -5.99 -8.86 -24.86
C GLY A 131 -5.93 -10.38 -24.83
N ASP A 132 -4.91 -10.97 -24.20
CA ASP A 132 -4.86 -12.41 -23.94
C ASP A 132 -5.67 -12.73 -22.68
N ASN A 133 -6.61 -13.68 -22.80
CA ASN A 133 -7.42 -14.12 -21.67
C ASN A 133 -6.63 -15.18 -20.87
N PRO A 134 -6.25 -14.93 -19.61
CA PRO A 134 -5.57 -15.95 -18.80
C PRO A 134 -6.49 -17.09 -18.36
N ALA A 135 -7.80 -16.97 -18.63
CA ALA A 135 -8.73 -18.07 -18.53
C ALA A 135 -8.68 -18.90 -19.82
N ILE A 136 -8.32 -20.18 -19.68
CA ILE A 136 -8.28 -21.26 -20.69
C ILE A 136 -6.86 -21.54 -21.23
N SER A 137 -6.03 -22.13 -20.37
CA SER A 137 -5.01 -23.09 -20.81
C SER A 137 -5.69 -24.42 -21.16
N THR A 138 -6.27 -24.53 -22.36
CA THR A 138 -6.37 -25.82 -23.05
C THR A 138 -5.54 -25.75 -24.31
N THR A 139 -4.50 -26.58 -24.33
CA THR A 139 -3.65 -26.97 -25.46
C THR A 139 -4.20 -26.59 -26.83
N THR A 140 -3.57 -25.66 -27.54
CA THR A 140 -3.39 -25.72 -29.00
C THR A 140 -2.33 -24.71 -29.46
N LYS A 141 -1.70 -25.04 -30.59
CA LYS A 141 -0.42 -24.56 -31.12
C LYS A 141 -0.27 -23.03 -31.32
N LYS A 142 0.98 -22.59 -31.18
CA LYS A 142 1.57 -21.32 -31.64
C LYS A 142 1.27 -21.03 -33.12
N PRO A 143 1.14 -19.74 -33.48
CA PRO A 143 1.91 -19.22 -34.61
C PRO A 143 2.77 -18.01 -34.22
N ASP A 144 3.94 -17.92 -34.86
CA ASP A 144 4.85 -16.78 -34.86
C ASP A 144 4.19 -15.53 -35.46
N GLU A 145 4.47 -14.33 -34.95
CA GLU A 145 5.19 -13.26 -35.68
C GLU A 145 5.31 -11.95 -34.88
N ASN A 146 6.22 -11.11 -35.36
CA ASN A 146 6.89 -9.95 -34.78
C ASN A 146 6.04 -8.72 -34.40
N SER A 147 6.73 -7.77 -33.73
CA SER A 147 6.39 -6.36 -33.43
C SER A 147 5.72 -6.18 -32.07
N GLY A 148 6.22 -5.40 -31.10
CA GLY A 148 7.09 -4.23 -31.17
C GLY A 148 6.37 -3.09 -30.44
N ALA A 149 6.70 -2.88 -29.16
CA ALA A 149 6.64 -1.60 -28.42
C ALA A 149 6.78 -1.87 -26.91
N GLN A 150 7.96 -1.59 -26.36
CA GLN A 150 8.13 -1.43 -24.92
C GLN A 150 7.70 -0.01 -24.55
N ILE A 151 6.66 0.14 -23.72
CA ILE A 151 6.35 1.42 -23.08
C ILE A 151 6.79 1.29 -21.62
N LEU A 152 8.00 1.76 -21.36
CA LEU A 152 8.56 1.94 -20.03
C LEU A 152 8.06 3.30 -19.50
N ILE A 153 7.03 3.31 -18.66
CA ILE A 153 6.64 4.54 -17.95
C ILE A 153 7.56 4.68 -16.73
N LEU A 154 8.70 5.34 -16.94
CA LEU A 154 9.49 5.95 -15.88
C LEU A 154 8.88 7.34 -15.60
N SER A 155 8.03 7.46 -14.59
CA SER A 155 7.68 8.77 -14.06
C SER A 155 8.59 9.10 -12.87
N PHE A 156 9.43 10.09 -13.09
CA PHE A 156 10.40 10.65 -12.16
C PHE A 156 9.80 11.83 -11.36
N ILE A 157 10.25 11.98 -10.10
CA ILE A 157 10.39 13.20 -9.26
C ILE A 157 9.23 13.56 -8.29
N PRO A 158 9.48 14.06 -7.04
CA PRO A 158 10.64 13.93 -6.13
C PRO A 158 10.31 13.33 -4.73
N LEU A 159 11.40 13.14 -3.98
CA LEU A 159 11.62 12.62 -2.62
C LEU A 159 10.83 13.25 -1.44
N ILE A 160 10.59 12.36 -0.46
CA ILE A 160 10.77 12.44 1.02
C ILE A 160 9.93 13.46 1.82
N PHE A 161 9.12 12.90 2.73
CA PHE A 161 9.08 13.35 4.12
C PHE A 161 9.32 12.16 5.06
N ALA A 162 10.44 12.21 5.77
CA ALA A 162 10.74 11.37 6.91
C ALA A 162 10.35 12.16 8.17
N PHE A 163 9.37 11.67 8.94
CA PHE A 163 9.18 12.15 10.31
C PHE A 163 9.90 11.21 11.27
N LEU A 164 10.94 11.78 11.88
CA LEU A 164 11.60 11.28 13.07
C LEU A 164 10.58 11.27 14.22
N LEU A 165 10.26 10.11 14.76
CA LEU A 165 9.86 10.00 16.16
C LEU A 165 11.12 9.60 16.92
N ASN A 166 11.73 10.59 17.54
CA ASN A 166 12.69 10.38 18.61
C ASN A 166 11.91 9.84 19.83
N ASN A 167 12.51 8.87 20.53
CA ASN A 167 12.01 8.27 21.77
C ASN A 167 11.45 9.29 22.76
#